data_AF-A0A7K1FYM9-F1
#
_entry.id   AF-A0A7K1FYM9-F1
#
_cell.length_a   1.000
_cell.length_b   1.000
_cell.length_c   1.000
_cell.angle_alpha   90.00
_cell.angle_beta   90.00
_cell.angle_gamma   90.00
#
_symmetry.space_group_name_H-M   'P 1'
#
loop_
_entity.id
_entity.type
_entity.pdbx_description
1 polymer ?
#
loop_
_entity_poly.entity_id
_entity_poly.type
_entity_poly.pdbx_seq_one_letter_code
_entity_poly.pdbx_strand_id
1 'polypeptide(L)'
;MLTTQKINELLSKNYASNITILGNYLSCKYTSILDNNNGTIFIASDNLLFCFKDQNENHWLTILKSFHLIENEHNLEFDHFYAPNDDIKYSLTTKEEVVAMAVDYFEQYTF
;
A
#
# COMPACT_ATOMS: atom_id res chain seq x y z
N MET A 1 11.63 -6.12 11.58
CA MET A 1 12.72 -5.12 11.39
C MET A 1 12.95 -4.79 9.92
N LEU A 2 13.05 -5.80 9.02
CA LEU A 2 13.28 -5.58 7.57
C LEU A 2 12.26 -4.66 6.88
N THR A 3 10.96 -4.81 7.15
CA THR A 3 9.90 -4.11 6.41
C THR A 3 9.92 -2.59 6.63
N THR A 4 10.08 -2.14 7.88
CA THR A 4 10.19 -0.72 8.23
C THR A 4 11.44 -0.07 7.62
N GLN A 5 12.55 -0.80 7.60
CA GLN A 5 13.78 -0.32 6.96
C GLN A 5 13.57 -0.13 5.45
N LYS A 6 12.98 -1.11 4.76
CA LYS A 6 12.66 -0.99 3.32
C LYS A 6 11.75 0.18 3.00
N ILE A 7 10.74 0.44 3.84
CA ILE A 7 9.84 1.59 3.66
C ILE A 7 10.62 2.90 3.81
N ASN A 8 11.46 3.02 4.83
CA ASN A 8 12.30 4.20 5.02
C ASN A 8 13.27 4.40 3.86
N GLU A 9 13.89 3.32 3.38
CA GLU A 9 14.76 3.35 2.20
C GLU A 9 13.97 3.88 1.00
N LEU A 10 12.81 3.29 0.69
CA LEU A 10 11.94 3.69 -0.41
C LEU A 10 11.54 5.18 -0.33
N LEU A 11 11.16 5.67 0.85
CA LEU A 11 10.76 7.06 1.07
C LEU A 11 11.93 8.06 1.08
N SER A 12 13.17 7.58 1.18
CA SER A 12 14.38 8.43 1.17
C SER A 12 14.98 8.64 -0.22
N LYS A 13 14.49 7.91 -1.23
CA LYS A 13 15.03 7.96 -2.59
C LYS A 13 14.59 9.22 -3.34
N ASN A 14 15.41 9.62 -4.29
CA ASN A 14 15.04 10.61 -5.30
C ASN A 14 14.37 9.89 -6.47
N TYR A 15 13.21 10.39 -6.86
CA TYR A 15 12.42 9.80 -7.95
C TYR A 15 12.33 10.74 -9.15
N ALA A 16 11.89 10.17 -10.29
CA ALA A 16 11.39 10.92 -11.43
C ALA A 16 10.32 11.95 -11.01
N SER A 17 10.23 13.07 -11.74
CA SER A 17 9.38 14.20 -11.40
C SER A 17 7.88 13.88 -11.37
N ASN A 18 7.45 12.78 -12.01
CA ASN A 18 6.08 12.28 -11.95
C ASN A 18 5.76 11.55 -10.64
N ILE A 19 6.76 11.17 -9.84
CA ILE A 19 6.55 10.50 -8.55
C ILE A 19 6.59 11.53 -7.43
N THR A 20 5.57 11.52 -6.57
CA THR A 20 5.46 12.42 -5.41
C THR A 20 5.44 11.61 -4.12
N ILE A 21 6.29 11.99 -3.17
CA ILE A 21 6.23 11.48 -1.79
C ILE A 21 5.44 12.48 -0.95
N LEU A 22 4.42 12.00 -0.26
CA LEU A 22 3.64 12.78 0.69
C LEU A 22 3.89 12.26 2.11
N GLY A 23 4.48 13.11 2.94
CA GLY A 23 4.80 12.80 4.35
C GLY A 23 6.17 12.15 4.57
N ASN A 24 6.51 11.89 5.83
CA ASN A 24 7.71 11.20 6.27
C ASN A 24 7.34 10.12 7.29
N TYR A 25 7.78 8.88 7.08
CA TYR A 25 7.34 7.73 7.87
C TYR A 25 7.79 7.80 9.34
N LEU A 26 8.83 8.58 9.63
CA LEU A 26 9.31 8.78 11.00
C LEU A 26 8.50 9.82 11.79
N SER A 27 7.75 10.71 11.12
CA SER A 27 7.06 11.83 11.77
C SER A 27 5.56 11.96 11.41
N CYS A 28 5.08 11.22 10.41
CA CYS A 28 3.71 11.25 9.95
C CYS A 28 3.00 9.93 10.25
N LYS A 29 1.74 10.01 10.69
CA LYS A 29 0.87 8.84 10.88
C LYS A 29 0.58 8.08 9.57
N TYR A 30 0.71 8.79 8.45
CA TYR A 30 0.50 8.28 7.10
C TYR A 30 1.57 8.87 6.19
N THR A 31 2.13 8.03 5.33
CA THR A 31 2.93 8.44 4.19
C THR A 31 2.44 7.76 2.93
N SER A 32 2.73 8.38 1.80
CA SER A 32 2.45 7.76 0.51
C SER A 32 3.47 8.13 -0.54
N ILE A 33 3.60 7.25 -1.52
CA ILE A 33 4.33 7.47 -2.76
C ILE A 33 3.30 7.31 -3.88
N LEU A 34 3.15 8.34 -4.71
CA LEU A 34 2.18 8.40 -5.79
C LEU A 34 2.90 8.59 -7.12
N ASP A 35 2.61 7.72 -8.09
CA ASP A 35 2.88 7.99 -9.49
C ASP A 35 1.73 8.79 -10.10
N ASN A 36 2.00 10.06 -10.42
CA ASN A 36 0.99 10.96 -10.98
C ASN A 36 0.59 10.61 -12.41
N ASN A 37 1.35 9.75 -13.12
CA ASN A 37 1.03 9.41 -14.51
C ASN A 37 -0.11 8.40 -14.61
N ASN A 38 -0.12 7.40 -13.74
CA ASN A 38 -1.06 6.28 -13.82
C ASN A 38 -1.83 6.00 -12.52
N GLY A 39 -1.60 6.80 -11.47
CA GLY A 39 -2.33 6.67 -10.22
C GLY A 39 -1.88 5.50 -9.33
N THR A 40 -0.78 4.81 -9.68
CA THR A 40 -0.18 3.80 -8.81
C THR A 40 0.24 4.46 -7.50
N ILE A 41 -0.22 3.92 -6.37
CA ILE A 41 0.02 4.53 -5.06
C ILE A 41 0.36 3.46 -4.02
N PHE A 42 1.39 3.76 -3.24
CA PHE A 42 1.69 3.04 -2.02
C PHE A 42 1.36 3.94 -0.83
N ILE A 43 0.68 3.40 0.19
CA ILE A 43 0.36 4.09 1.44
C ILE A 43 0.87 3.24 2.60
N ALA A 44 1.60 3.88 3.51
CA ALA A 44 2.07 3.29 4.75
C ALA A 44 1.55 4.11 5.94
N SER A 45 0.94 3.45 6.91
CA SER A 45 0.56 4.04 8.18
C SER A 45 1.31 3.38 9.33
N ASP A 46 1.66 4.16 10.35
CA ASP A 46 2.34 3.65 11.53
C ASP A 46 1.42 2.66 12.29
N ASN A 47 1.64 1.37 12.04
CA ASN A 47 1.01 0.22 12.70
C ASN A 47 -0.50 0.02 12.45
N LEU A 48 -1.10 0.74 11.51
CA LEU A 48 -2.52 0.59 11.17
C LEU A 48 -2.71 -0.09 9.82
N LEU A 49 -2.31 0.53 8.72
CA LEU A 49 -2.69 0.09 7.38
C LEU A 49 -1.53 0.26 6.40
N PHE A 50 -1.30 -0.76 5.58
CA PHE A 50 -0.53 -0.64 4.36
C PHE A 50 -1.43 -0.94 3.17
N CYS A 51 -1.31 -0.12 2.14
CA CYS A 51 -2.07 -0.25 0.90
C CYS A 51 -1.12 -0.11 -0.29
N PHE A 52 -1.33 -0.94 -1.30
CA PHE A 52 -0.80 -0.73 -2.63
C PHE A 52 -1.97 -0.74 -3.62
N LYS A 53 -2.00 0.24 -4.51
CA LYS A 53 -2.94 0.31 -5.62
C LYS A 53 -2.14 0.39 -6.92
N ASP A 54 -2.44 -0.50 -7.86
CA ASP A 54 -1.81 -0.45 -9.19
C ASP A 54 -2.57 0.46 -10.16
N GLN A 55 -2.01 0.63 -11.36
CA GLN A 55 -2.61 1.39 -12.46
C GLN A 55 -3.96 0.84 -12.97
N ASN A 56 -4.33 -0.39 -12.60
CA ASN A 56 -5.59 -1.02 -12.99
C ASN A 56 -6.63 -0.94 -11.88
N GLU A 57 -6.39 -0.10 -10.85
CA GLU A 57 -7.26 0.05 -9.68
C GLU A 57 -7.40 -1.24 -8.85
N ASN A 58 -6.48 -2.20 -8.99
CA ASN A 58 -6.39 -3.32 -8.06
C ASN A 58 -5.80 -2.84 -6.74
N HIS A 59 -6.41 -3.25 -5.64
CA HIS A 59 -6.02 -2.83 -4.29
C HIS A 59 -5.54 -4.03 -3.46
N TRP A 60 -4.41 -3.84 -2.80
CA TRP A 60 -3.86 -4.77 -1.81
C TRP A 60 -3.75 -4.07 -0.47
N LEU A 61 -4.42 -4.62 0.52
CA LEU A 61 -4.56 -4.02 1.84
C LEU A 61 -4.08 -5.00 2.91
N THR A 62 -3.39 -4.50 3.93
CA THR A 62 -3.08 -5.32 5.10
C THR A 62 -4.32 -5.60 5.92
N ILE A 63 -4.42 -6.82 6.45
CA ILE A 63 -5.46 -7.20 7.41
C ILE A 63 -5.31 -6.31 8.66
N LEU A 64 -6.29 -5.45 8.92
CA LEU A 64 -6.46 -4.85 10.23
C LEU A 64 -6.88 -5.98 11.18
N LYS A 65 -6.20 -6.13 12.33
CA LYS A 65 -6.57 -7.08 13.39
C LYS A 65 -8.04 -7.00 13.82
N SER A 66 -8.74 -5.92 13.45
CA SER A 66 -10.17 -5.72 13.65
C SER A 66 -10.75 -4.93 12.47
N PHE A 67 -10.87 -5.54 11.29
CA PHE A 67 -11.75 -5.00 10.26
C PHE A 67 -13.17 -5.47 10.61
N HIS A 68 -13.92 -4.64 11.36
CA HIS A 68 -15.36 -4.85 11.54
C HIS A 68 -16.06 -4.46 10.24
N LEU A 69 -15.91 -5.30 9.21
CA LEU A 69 -16.82 -5.27 8.09
C LEU A 69 -18.17 -5.73 8.63
N ILE A 70 -19.17 -4.89 8.45
CA ILE A 70 -20.54 -5.02 8.95
C ILE A 70 -21.04 -6.48 8.89
N GLU A 71 -21.45 -7.00 10.06
CA GLU A 71 -22.18 -8.25 10.30
C GLU A 71 -21.88 -9.40 9.34
N ASN A 72 -20.68 -9.95 9.42
CA ASN A 72 -20.44 -11.39 9.43
C ASN A 72 -18.98 -11.59 9.83
N GLU A 73 -18.75 -12.28 10.96
CA GLU A 73 -17.43 -12.76 11.36
C GLU A 73 -16.93 -13.81 10.35
N HIS A 74 -16.58 -13.36 9.15
CA HIS A 74 -15.73 -14.12 8.27
C HIS A 74 -14.32 -13.96 8.81
N ASN A 75 -13.75 -15.07 9.30
CA ASN A 75 -12.31 -15.18 9.45
C ASN A 75 -11.70 -14.67 8.15
N LEU A 76 -11.01 -13.52 8.20
CA LEU A 76 -10.41 -12.87 7.04
C LEU A 76 -9.26 -13.77 6.57
N GLU A 77 -9.57 -14.80 5.79
CA GLU A 77 -8.58 -15.57 5.07
C GLU A 77 -7.96 -14.67 3.98
N PHE A 78 -6.71 -14.94 3.62
CA PHE A 78 -5.99 -14.27 2.54
C PHE A 78 -6.71 -14.57 1.22
N ASP A 79 -7.71 -13.76 0.88
CA ASP A 79 -8.46 -13.96 -0.34
C ASP A 79 -8.83 -12.63 -1.02
N HIS A 80 -9.23 -12.73 -2.28
CA HIS A 80 -9.69 -11.61 -3.08
C HIS A 80 -11.18 -11.36 -2.81
N PHE A 81 -11.52 -10.15 -2.39
CA PHE A 81 -12.90 -9.73 -2.20
C PHE A 81 -13.24 -8.64 -3.23
N TYR A 82 -14.39 -8.79 -3.87
CA TYR A 82 -14.93 -7.76 -4.75
C TYR A 82 -15.84 -6.85 -3.93
N ALA A 83 -15.67 -5.53 -4.05
CA ALA A 83 -16.68 -4.62 -3.53
C ALA A 83 -17.98 -4.86 -4.31
N PRO A 84 -19.16 -4.97 -3.66
CA PRO A 84 -20.39 -5.40 -4.33
C PRO A 84 -20.86 -4.52 -5.50
N ASN A 85 -20.31 -3.31 -5.66
CA ASN A 85 -20.85 -2.29 -6.56
C ASN A 85 -19.83 -1.63 -7.50
N ASP A 86 -18.53 -1.94 -7.38
CA ASP A 86 -17.50 -1.35 -8.22
C ASP A 86 -16.59 -2.48 -8.70
N ASP A 87 -16.17 -2.50 -9.97
CA ASP A 87 -15.22 -3.46 -10.58
C ASP A 87 -13.80 -3.42 -9.92
N ILE A 88 -13.70 -2.84 -8.72
CA ILE A 88 -12.51 -2.68 -7.92
C ILE A 88 -12.25 -3.98 -7.16
N LYS A 89 -11.12 -4.59 -7.47
CA LYS A 89 -10.65 -5.81 -6.83
C LYS A 89 -9.84 -5.46 -5.58
N TYR A 90 -10.28 -5.94 -4.42
CA TYR A 90 -9.54 -5.84 -3.17
C TYR A 90 -8.92 -7.19 -2.81
N SER A 91 -7.68 -7.17 -2.33
CA SER A 91 -6.97 -8.37 -1.89
C SER A 91 -6.41 -8.13 -0.50
N LEU A 92 -6.70 -9.04 0.42
CA LEU A 92 -6.10 -9.01 1.75
C LEU A 92 -4.76 -9.74 1.71
N THR A 93 -3.72 -9.09 2.20
CA THR A 93 -2.34 -9.57 2.07
C THR A 93 -1.49 -9.15 3.28
N THR A 94 -0.29 -9.70 3.39
CA THR A 94 0.64 -9.33 4.45
C THR A 94 1.26 -7.97 4.21
N LYS A 95 1.76 -7.32 5.27
CA LYS A 95 2.50 -6.06 5.15
C LYS A 95 3.72 -6.23 4.26
N GLU A 96 4.41 -7.36 4.40
CA GLU A 96 5.62 -7.70 3.67
C GLU A 96 5.35 -7.76 2.16
N GLU A 97 4.22 -8.33 1.75
CA GLU A 97 3.79 -8.40 0.34
C GLU A 97 3.43 -7.02 -0.21
N VAL A 98 2.67 -6.20 0.54
CA VAL A 98 2.36 -4.81 0.11
C VAL A 98 3.65 -4.01 -0.10
N VAL A 99 4.61 -4.13 0.82
CA VAL A 99 5.89 -3.43 0.70
C VAL A 99 6.74 -3.99 -0.43
N ALA A 100 6.71 -5.30 -0.68
CA ALA A 100 7.39 -5.89 -1.82
C ALA A 100 6.86 -5.34 -3.15
N MET A 101 5.53 -5.26 -3.32
CA MET A 101 4.91 -4.66 -4.51
C MET A 101 5.30 -3.19 -4.70
N ALA A 102 5.33 -2.42 -3.62
CA ALA A 102 5.76 -1.03 -3.67
C ALA A 102 7.23 -0.89 -4.09
N VAL A 103 8.12 -1.72 -3.54
CA VAL A 103 9.54 -1.75 -3.90
C VAL A 103 9.71 -2.11 -5.38
N ASP A 104 9.11 -3.22 -5.81
CA ASP A 104 9.22 -3.73 -7.17
C ASP A 104 8.75 -2.69 -8.21
N TYR A 105 7.71 -1.93 -7.89
CA TYR A 105 7.23 -0.86 -8.76
C TYR A 105 8.10 0.41 -8.71
N PHE A 106 8.24 1.02 -7.54
CA PHE A 106 8.79 2.37 -7.43
C PHE A 106 10.32 2.41 -7.63
N GLU A 107 11.05 1.34 -7.30
CA GLU A 107 12.51 1.34 -7.48
C GLU A 107 12.95 1.55 -8.94
N GLN A 108 12.09 1.20 -9.91
CA GLN A 108 12.34 1.40 -11.33
C GLN A 108 12.41 2.88 -11.74
N TYR A 109 11.94 3.80 -10.88
CA TYR A 109 11.85 5.24 -11.14
C TYR A 109 12.84 6.06 -10.30
N THR A 110 13.85 5.42 -9.73
CA THR A 110 14.85 6.04 -8.84
C THR A 110 16.14 6.37 -9.59
N PHE A 111 16.86 7.41 -9.15
CA PHE A 111 18.16 7.82 -9.71
C PHE A 111 19.28 7.78 -8.67
#